data_AF-A0AAW8AQK6-F1
#
_entry.id   AF-A0AAW8AQK6-F1
#
_cell.length_a   1.000
_cell.length_b   1.000
_cell.length_c   1.000
_cell.angle_alpha   90.00
_cell.angle_beta   90.00
_cell.angle_gamma   90.00
#
_symmetry.space_group_name_H-M   'P 1'
#
loop_
_entity.id
_entity.type
_entity.pdbx_description
1 polymer ?
#
loop_
_entity_poly.entity_id
_entity_poly.type
_entity_poly.pdbx_seq_one_letter_code
_entity_poly.pdbx_strand_id
1 'polypeptide(L)'
;YFYVWLDAPIGYLASLKNYFGKIGKDFDAFVNDPSTEQIHFIGKDITYFHTLFWPAMLHFSGRKTPNHVFVHGFMTVNGGEKMSKSRGTGLD
;
A
#
# COMPACT_ATOMS: atom_id res chain seq x y z
N TYR A 1 5.64 19.96 7.24
CA TYR A 1 5.14 19.25 6.05
C TYR A 1 6.10 18.12 5.73
N PHE A 2 5.58 16.89 5.60
CA PHE A 2 6.36 15.76 5.11
C PHE A 2 6.12 15.57 3.61
N TYR A 3 7.08 14.99 2.91
CA TYR A 3 6.92 14.65 1.50
C TYR A 3 5.89 13.51 1.35
N VAL A 4 5.03 13.59 0.34
CA VAL A 4 3.88 12.68 0.20
C VAL A 4 4.27 11.20 0.11
N TRP A 5 5.46 10.89 -0.41
CA TRP A 5 5.94 9.50 -0.47
C TRP A 5 6.49 8.97 0.86
N LEU A 6 6.61 9.83 1.88
CA LEU A 6 6.86 9.42 3.25
C LEU A 6 5.55 9.10 3.98
N ASP A 7 4.53 9.95 3.87
CA ASP A 7 3.29 9.82 4.64
C ASP A 7 2.22 8.92 4.00
N ALA A 8 2.19 8.81 2.66
CA ALA A 8 1.25 7.96 1.94
C ALA A 8 1.21 6.50 2.43
N PRO A 9 2.34 5.78 2.60
CA PRO A 9 2.29 4.40 3.07
C PRO A 9 1.94 4.28 4.56
N ILE A 10 2.19 5.33 5.37
CA ILE A 10 1.72 5.38 6.76
C ILE A 10 0.18 5.40 6.82
N GLY A 11 -0.45 5.96 5.78
CA GLY A 11 -1.89 5.97 5.59
C GLY A 11 -2.54 4.58 5.67
N TYR A 12 -1.86 3.50 5.28
CA TYR A 12 -2.39 2.13 5.41
C TYR A 12 -2.66 1.77 6.87
N LEU A 13 -1.69 2.02 7.75
CA LEU A 13 -1.82 1.77 9.19
C LEU A 13 -2.82 2.72 9.84
N ALA A 14 -2.83 3.99 9.44
CA ALA A 14 -3.78 4.98 9.94
C ALA A 14 -5.23 4.62 9.59
N SER A 15 -5.48 4.16 8.36
CA SER A 15 -6.80 3.70 7.91
C SER A 15 -7.27 2.48 8.71
N LEU A 16 -6.39 1.49 8.90
CA LEU A 16 -6.69 0.31 9.73
C LEU A 16 -6.99 0.70 11.17
N LYS A 17 -6.17 1.56 11.78
CA LYS A 17 -6.39 2.06 13.14
C LYS A 17 -7.73 2.79 13.29
N ASN A 18 -8.10 3.61 12.29
CA ASN A 18 -9.39 4.28 12.27
C ASN A 18 -10.56 3.27 12.22
N TYR A 19 -10.47 2.26 11.35
CA TYR A 19 -11.49 1.22 11.26
C TYR A 19 -11.63 0.44 12.57
N PHE A 20 -10.51 0.05 13.18
CA PHE A 20 -10.48 -0.69 14.43
C PHE A 20 -11.09 0.09 15.60
N GLY A 21 -10.84 1.40 15.67
CA GLY A 21 -11.50 2.28 16.64
C GLY A 21 -13.03 2.32 16.49
N LYS A 22 -13.57 2.12 15.29
CA LYS A 22 -15.03 2.07 15.05
C LYS A 22 -15.66 0.75 15.46
N ILE A 23 -14.92 -0.35 15.38
CA ILE A 23 -15.43 -1.70 15.70
C ILE A 23 -14.98 -2.21 17.07
N GLY A 24 -14.27 -1.39 17.85
CA GLY A 24 -13.78 -1.76 19.19
C GLY A 24 -12.68 -2.82 19.18
N LYS A 25 -11.90 -2.94 18.10
CA LYS A 25 -10.79 -3.89 18.00
C LYS A 25 -9.47 -3.21 18.38
N ASP A 26 -8.59 -3.93 19.07
CA ASP A 26 -7.26 -3.43 19.42
C ASP A 26 -6.33 -3.46 18.20
N PHE A 27 -5.88 -2.28 17.78
CA PHE A 27 -4.97 -2.11 16.66
C PHE A 27 -3.55 -2.60 17.00
N ASP A 28 -3.03 -2.24 18.17
CA ASP A 28 -1.66 -2.54 18.55
C ASP A 28 -1.49 -4.03 18.82
N ALA A 29 -2.49 -4.69 19.40
CA ALA A 29 -2.49 -6.15 19.54
C ALA A 29 -2.44 -6.85 18.16
N PHE A 30 -3.24 -6.38 17.19
CA PHE A 30 -3.32 -7.00 15.87
C PHE A 30 -2.06 -6.84 15.03
N VAL A 31 -1.47 -5.64 14.98
CA VAL A 31 -0.29 -5.38 14.14
C VAL A 31 1.00 -5.98 14.71
N ASN A 32 1.05 -6.24 16.01
CA ASN A 32 2.19 -6.88 16.68
C ASN A 32 2.03 -8.41 16.80
N ASP A 33 0.87 -8.97 16.46
CA ASP A 33 0.66 -10.41 16.42
C ASP A 33 1.56 -11.03 15.33
N PRO A 34 2.45 -11.99 15.68
CA PRO A 34 3.32 -12.66 14.71
C PRO A 34 2.56 -13.38 13.59
N SER A 35 1.35 -13.86 13.88
CA SER A 35 0.48 -14.57 12.92
C SER A 35 -0.20 -13.65 11.91
N THR A 36 -0.27 -12.35 12.17
CA THR A 36 -0.89 -11.38 11.25
C THR A 36 0.00 -11.15 10.04
N GLU A 37 -0.48 -11.48 8.85
CA GLU A 37 0.23 -11.21 7.60
C GLU A 37 -0.08 -9.82 7.03
N GLN A 38 0.97 -9.13 6.57
CA GLN A 38 0.86 -7.86 5.85
C GLN A 38 1.11 -8.09 4.35
N ILE A 39 0.09 -7.88 3.52
CA ILE A 39 0.14 -8.14 2.07
C ILE A 39 -0.21 -6.86 1.32
N HIS A 40 0.66 -6.48 0.38
CA HIS A 40 0.47 -5.29 -0.46
C HIS A 40 0.19 -5.70 -1.91
N PHE A 41 -0.96 -5.29 -2.45
CA PHE A 41 -1.26 -5.36 -3.87
C PHE A 41 -1.01 -3.99 -4.50
N ILE A 42 -0.12 -3.92 -5.49
CA ILE A 42 0.33 -2.65 -6.07
C ILE A 42 0.52 -2.73 -7.58
N GLY A 43 0.44 -1.57 -8.24
CA GLY A 43 0.89 -1.42 -9.62
C GLY A 43 2.42 -1.33 -9.72
N LYS A 44 2.97 -1.74 -10.86
CA LYS A 44 4.43 -1.76 -11.09
C LYS A 44 5.17 -0.43 -10.88
N ASP A 45 4.52 0.71 -11.08
CA ASP A 45 5.18 2.02 -11.01
C ASP A 45 5.52 2.44 -9.57
N ILE A 46 4.97 1.76 -8.55
CA ILE A 46 5.21 2.05 -7.14
C ILE A 46 5.97 0.94 -6.41
N THR A 47 6.52 -0.02 -7.17
CA THR A 47 7.29 -1.14 -6.62
C THR A 47 8.48 -0.66 -5.80
N TYR A 48 9.27 0.29 -6.31
CA TYR A 48 10.46 0.80 -5.61
C TYR A 48 10.13 1.35 -4.21
N PHE A 49 9.01 2.06 -4.07
CA PHE A 49 8.56 2.57 -2.78
C PHE A 49 8.16 1.46 -1.81
N HIS A 50 7.52 0.40 -2.30
CA HIS A 50 6.97 -0.68 -1.47
C HIS A 50 7.95 -1.81 -1.17
N THR A 51 9.04 -1.93 -1.93
CA THR A 51 10.05 -2.98 -1.73
C THR A 51 11.36 -2.47 -1.11
N LEU A 52 11.58 -1.15 -1.06
CA LEU A 52 12.78 -0.56 -0.46
C LEU A 52 12.44 0.47 0.62
N PHE A 53 11.84 1.60 0.26
CA PHE A 53 11.64 2.69 1.20
C PHE A 53 10.70 2.33 2.35
N TRP A 54 9.54 1.73 2.02
CA TRP A 54 8.55 1.38 3.03
C TRP A 54 9.03 0.29 4.00
N PRO A 55 9.61 -0.84 3.54
CA PRO A 55 10.20 -1.81 4.46
C PRO A 55 11.31 -1.23 5.33
N ALA A 56 12.18 -0.36 4.78
CA ALA A 56 13.21 0.30 5.57
C ALA A 56 12.63 1.19 6.68
N MET A 57 11.61 2.00 6.36
CA MET A 57 10.91 2.82 7.36
C MET A 57 10.27 1.98 8.47
N LEU A 58 9.61 0.88 8.11
CA LEU A 58 9.02 -0.03 9.09
C LEU A 58 10.09 -0.67 9.98
N HIS A 59 11.16 -1.19 9.39
CA HIS A 59 12.26 -1.81 10.11
C HIS A 59 12.88 -0.86 11.14
N PHE A 60 13.25 0.36 10.73
CA PHE A 60 13.87 1.34 11.63
C PHE A 60 12.90 1.97 12.64
N SER A 61 11.58 1.82 12.45
CA SER A 61 10.58 2.20 13.46
C SER A 61 10.19 1.04 14.38
N GLY A 62 10.87 -0.11 14.29
CA GLY A 62 10.61 -1.29 15.12
C GLY A 62 9.34 -2.06 14.74
N ARG A 63 8.85 -1.88 13.50
CA ARG A 63 7.65 -2.53 12.99
C ARG A 63 8.00 -3.67 12.03
N LYS A 64 7.10 -4.66 11.97
CA LYS A 64 7.16 -5.75 11.00
C LYS A 64 7.02 -5.20 9.57
N THR A 65 7.88 -5.67 8.66
CA THR A 65 7.83 -5.38 7.22
C THR A 65 6.75 -6.22 6.51
N PRO A 66 6.33 -5.87 5.29
CA PRO A 66 5.38 -6.66 4.51
C PRO A 66 5.83 -8.13 4.37
N ASN A 67 4.89 -9.07 4.50
CA ASN A 67 5.11 -10.49 4.21
C ASN A 67 5.22 -10.71 2.70
N HIS A 68 4.31 -10.09 1.94
CA HIS A 68 4.23 -10.24 0.49
C HIS A 68 3.91 -8.91 -0.18
N VAL A 69 4.50 -8.71 -1.36
CA VAL A 69 4.17 -7.61 -2.28
C VAL A 69 3.80 -8.23 -3.63
N PHE A 70 2.52 -8.21 -3.96
CA PHE A 70 1.99 -8.68 -5.24
C PHE A 70 1.88 -7.52 -6.21
N VAL A 71 2.66 -7.58 -7.29
CA VAL A 71 2.76 -6.52 -8.29
C VAL A 71 1.99 -6.92 -9.54
N HIS A 72 1.12 -6.04 -10.02
CA HIS A 72 0.45 -6.22 -11.30
C HIS A 72 0.93 -5.20 -12.35
N GLY A 73 0.81 -5.60 -13.62
CA GLY A 73 1.08 -4.76 -14.78
C GLY A 73 -0.03 -3.73 -15.02
N PHE A 74 0.10 -2.96 -16.10
CA PHE A 74 -0.94 -2.02 -16.51
C PHE A 74 -2.13 -2.75 -17.14
N MET A 75 -3.31 -2.18 -16.92
CA MET A 75 -4.47 -2.50 -17.73
C MET A 75 -4.36 -1.81 -19.09
N THR A 76 -4.66 -2.55 -20.15
CA THR A 76 -4.72 -2.05 -21.53
C THR A 76 -6.15 -2.14 -22.05
N VAL A 77 -6.49 -1.26 -22.99
CA VAL A 77 -7.79 -1.22 -23.68
C VAL A 77 -7.58 -1.45 -25.18
N ASN A 78 -8.65 -1.82 -25.91
CA ASN A 78 -8.64 -1.98 -27.37
C ASN A 78 -7.48 -2.83 -27.92
N GLY A 79 -7.19 -3.97 -27.29
CA GLY A 79 -6.18 -4.91 -27.81
C GLY A 79 -4.72 -4.54 -27.52
N GLY A 80 -4.45 -3.65 -26.55
CA GLY A 80 -3.08 -3.41 -26.05
C GLY A 80 -2.71 -1.95 -25.84
N GLU A 81 -3.62 -1.01 -26.11
CA GLU A 81 -3.34 0.42 -25.93
C GLU A 81 -3.35 0.84 -24.46
N LYS A 82 -2.43 1.76 -24.12
CA LYS A 82 -2.44 2.44 -22.82
C LYS A 82 -3.68 3.30 -22.71
N MET A 83 -4.42 3.16 -21.60
CA MET A 83 -5.54 4.04 -21.26
C MET A 83 -5.09 5.50 -21.22
N SER A 84 -5.93 6.39 -21.75
CA SER A 84 -5.63 7.80 -21.83
C SER A 84 -6.88 8.61 -21.51
N LYS A 85 -6.78 9.40 -20.43
CA LYS A 85 -7.81 10.39 -20.07
C LYS A 85 -8.03 11.41 -21.19
N SER A 86 -6.96 11.88 -21.84
CA SER A 86 -7.05 12.83 -22.96
C SER A 86 -7.65 12.25 -24.25
N ARG A 87 -7.50 10.94 -24.49
CA ARG A 87 -8.10 10.24 -25.65
C ARG A 87 -9.44 9.56 -25.33
N GLY A 88 -10.05 9.85 -24.17
CA GLY A 88 -11.36 9.33 -23.78
C GLY A 88 -11.42 7.83 -23.52
N THR A 89 -10.27 7.17 -23.33
CA THR A 89 -10.16 5.72 -23.07
C THR A 89 -9.84 5.40 -21.61
N GLY A 90 -9.77 6.41 -20.75
CA GLY A 90 -9.74 6.22 -19.31
C GLY A 90 -11.12 5.81 -18.81
N LEU A 91 -11.20 4.69 -18.10
CA LEU A 91 -12.38 4.29 -17.36
C LEU A 91 -12.33 4.93 -15.96
N ASP A 92 -13.48 5.33 -15.42
CA ASP A 92 -13.66 6.02 -14.13
C ASP A 92 -14.30 5.11 -13.09
#